data_AF-A0A4R4VAE2-F1
#
_entry.id   AF-A0A4R4VAE2-F1
#
_cell.length_a   1.000
_cell.length_b   1.000
_cell.length_c   1.000
_cell.angle_alpha   90.00
_cell.angle_beta   90.00
_cell.angle_gamma   90.00
#
_symmetry.space_group_name_H-M   'P 1'
#
loop_
_entity.id
_entity.type
_entity.pdbx_description
1 polymer ?
#
loop_
_entity_poly.entity_id
_entity_poly.type
_entity_poly.pdbx_seq_one_letter_code
_entity_poly.pdbx_strand_id
1 'polypeptide(L)'
;MDVRGTVYFVVLAYAPAWLLTTPMWLTGEGLSWEWAPVALTLMMLMPSVAAVVVTKWISPSSASLRALGLTNPGGIKNWWRYAVLGCVGPLLAVLLALLVGYLLGVYKSDWTGFSGLVEQFGATVVGEQNQTSPTALALTQLAQVFLFGWVHTLPALGEELGWRGYLTKALLPLGQPGSFLTTGVLWGLWHAPILLLGYNYPTVPIVVSFLMMGCFCVLVGTLLSWLRLASDSVWPAAIAHGFLNSAGTMAVIFSQAGHPVDNASVGLLGWSGWIVLILLILVLIMIGRLPVRFEITRQGISKGVERRSRKA
;
A
#
# COMPACT_ATOMS: atom_id res chain seq x y z
N MET A 1 8.17 21.25 13.15
CA MET A 1 7.81 19.82 13.09
C MET A 1 7.36 19.40 14.48
N ASP A 2 6.28 18.64 14.59
CA ASP A 2 5.84 18.07 15.87
C ASP A 2 6.60 16.75 16.15
N VAL A 3 7.80 16.88 16.73
CA VAL A 3 8.68 15.74 17.03
C VAL A 3 8.03 14.80 18.05
N ARG A 4 7.39 15.37 19.09
CA ARG A 4 6.73 14.61 20.14
C ARG A 4 5.62 13.74 19.56
N GLY A 5 4.68 14.32 18.81
CA GLY A 5 3.59 13.56 18.19
C GLY A 5 4.11 12.48 17.24
N THR A 6 5.14 12.79 16.46
CA THR A 6 5.77 11.83 15.54
C THR A 6 6.34 10.61 16.27
N VAL A 7 7.10 10.82 17.35
CA VAL A 7 7.69 9.73 18.14
C VAL A 7 6.61 8.86 18.79
N TYR A 8 5.61 9.48 19.44
CA TYR A 8 4.51 8.72 20.04
C TYR A 8 3.68 7.97 19.01
N PHE A 9 3.47 8.55 17.82
CA PHE A 9 2.80 7.86 16.72
C PHE A 9 3.54 6.57 16.35
N VAL A 10 4.86 6.63 16.15
CA VAL A 10 5.65 5.45 15.78
C VAL A 10 5.55 4.37 16.86
N VAL A 11 5.75 4.72 18.14
CA VAL A 11 5.65 3.76 19.24
C VAL A 11 4.25 3.12 19.31
N LEU A 12 3.20 3.93 19.23
CA LEU A 12 1.81 3.45 19.31
C LEU A 12 1.37 2.68 18.07
N ALA A 13 1.96 2.92 16.90
CA ALA A 13 1.68 2.17 15.68
C ALA A 13 2.41 0.82 15.68
N TYR A 14 3.60 0.75 16.29
CA TYR A 14 4.46 -0.42 16.30
C TYR A 14 4.16 -1.38 17.44
N ALA A 15 4.16 -0.91 18.69
CA ALA A 15 4.09 -1.78 19.86
C ALA A 15 2.85 -2.70 19.86
N PRO A 16 1.60 -2.20 19.74
CA PRO A 16 0.44 -3.08 19.71
C PRO A 16 0.36 -3.92 18.43
N ALA A 17 0.83 -3.40 17.29
CA ALA A 17 0.92 -4.18 16.04
C ALA A 17 1.82 -5.40 16.20
N TRP A 18 3.00 -5.21 16.78
CA TRP A 18 3.96 -6.28 16.99
C TRP A 18 3.48 -7.26 18.06
N LEU A 19 2.81 -6.79 19.11
CA LEU A 19 2.17 -7.65 20.09
C LEU A 19 1.12 -8.58 19.46
N LEU A 20 0.34 -8.11 18.49
CA LEU A 20 -0.62 -8.93 17.74
C LEU A 20 0.04 -10.07 16.95
N THR A 21 1.32 -9.90 16.56
CA THR A 21 2.06 -10.94 15.84
C THR A 21 2.67 -12.00 16.76
N THR A 22 2.74 -11.75 18.08
CA THR A 22 3.42 -12.66 19.03
C THR A 22 2.91 -14.10 19.00
N PRO A 23 1.62 -14.42 18.80
CA PRO A 23 1.20 -15.82 18.71
C PRO A 23 1.87 -16.58 17.55
N MET A 24 2.10 -15.93 16.40
CA MET A 24 2.80 -16.55 15.25
C MET A 24 4.21 -17.02 15.62
N TRP A 25 4.85 -16.33 16.57
CA TRP A 25 6.19 -16.67 17.06
C TRP A 25 6.17 -17.74 18.14
N LEU A 26 5.17 -17.70 19.02
CA LEU A 26 5.11 -18.57 20.21
C LEU A 26 4.52 -19.95 19.92
N THR A 27 3.67 -20.09 18.89
CA THR A 27 3.09 -21.40 18.50
C THR A 27 4.07 -22.26 17.72
N GLY A 28 5.11 -21.66 17.11
CA GLY A 28 6.02 -22.35 16.18
C GLY A 28 5.44 -22.54 14.77
N GLU A 29 4.20 -22.12 14.53
CA GLU A 29 3.53 -22.23 13.22
C GLU A 29 3.85 -21.04 12.29
N GLY A 30 4.42 -19.94 12.80
CA GLY A 30 4.76 -18.78 11.98
C GLY A 30 3.55 -18.20 11.25
N LEU A 31 3.71 -17.94 9.95
CA LEU A 31 2.63 -17.38 9.11
C LEU A 31 1.53 -18.40 8.76
N SER A 32 1.73 -19.70 9.02
CA SER A 32 0.68 -20.70 8.78
C SER A 32 -0.28 -20.86 9.96
N TRP A 33 -0.10 -20.09 11.04
CA TRP A 33 -1.03 -20.07 12.17
C TRP A 33 -2.45 -19.70 11.72
N GLU A 34 -3.46 -20.48 12.14
CA GLU A 34 -4.86 -20.35 11.68
C GLU A 34 -5.40 -18.92 11.78
N TRP A 35 -5.06 -18.21 12.86
CA TRP A 35 -5.52 -16.85 13.13
C TRP A 35 -4.61 -15.76 12.57
N ALA A 36 -3.55 -16.11 11.84
CA ALA A 36 -2.64 -15.15 11.23
C ALA A 36 -3.38 -14.11 10.36
N PRO A 37 -4.33 -14.46 9.48
CA PRO A 37 -5.05 -13.47 8.67
C PRO A 37 -5.79 -12.43 9.53
N VAL A 38 -6.40 -12.85 10.64
CA VAL A 38 -7.10 -11.95 11.57
C VAL A 38 -6.10 -11.05 12.30
N ALA A 39 -5.02 -11.62 12.83
CA ALA A 39 -3.98 -10.86 13.52
C ALA A 39 -3.31 -9.82 12.61
N LEU A 40 -3.01 -10.17 11.36
CA LEU A 40 -2.47 -9.25 10.35
C LEU A 40 -3.47 -8.14 10.01
N THR A 41 -4.75 -8.47 9.88
CA THR A 41 -5.82 -7.47 9.67
C THR A 41 -5.92 -6.50 10.84
N LEU A 42 -5.85 -6.99 12.08
CA LEU A 42 -5.86 -6.15 13.28
C LEU A 42 -4.59 -5.29 13.39
N MET A 43 -3.44 -5.86 13.01
CA MET A 43 -2.17 -5.14 12.92
C MET A 43 -2.32 -3.92 12.00
N MET A 44 -2.92 -4.07 10.81
CA MET A 44 -3.21 -2.96 9.88
C MET A 44 -4.05 -1.82 10.49
N LEU A 45 -4.84 -2.07 11.53
CA LEU A 45 -5.65 -1.03 12.19
C LEU A 45 -4.84 -0.18 13.19
N MET A 46 -3.67 -0.65 13.64
CA MET A 46 -2.89 0.01 14.70
C MET A 46 -2.37 1.41 14.32
N PRO A 47 -1.93 1.69 13.07
CA PRO A 47 -1.57 3.05 12.68
C PRO A 47 -2.72 4.05 12.80
N SER A 48 -3.97 3.63 12.54
CA SER A 48 -5.16 4.47 12.79
C SER A 48 -5.36 4.77 14.26
N VAL A 49 -5.25 3.75 15.11
CA VAL A 49 -5.36 3.91 16.57
C VAL A 49 -4.30 4.90 17.04
N ALA A 50 -3.05 4.75 16.60
CA ALA A 50 -1.97 5.67 16.91
C ALA A 50 -2.28 7.10 16.45
N ALA A 51 -2.77 7.29 15.23
CA ALA A 51 -3.13 8.61 14.70
C ALA A 51 -4.24 9.28 15.50
N VAL A 52 -5.31 8.55 15.83
CA VAL A 52 -6.40 9.06 16.66
C VAL A 52 -5.88 9.40 18.06
N VAL A 53 -5.05 8.55 18.65
CA VAL A 53 -4.50 8.78 19.98
C VAL A 53 -3.65 10.04 20.02
N VAL A 54 -2.74 10.17 19.06
CA VAL A 54 -1.85 11.33 19.00
C VAL A 54 -2.63 12.60 18.73
N THR A 55 -3.55 12.60 17.75
CA THR A 55 -4.29 13.83 17.37
C THR A 55 -5.33 14.28 18.40
N LYS A 56 -5.74 13.41 19.32
CA LYS A 56 -6.72 13.75 20.36
C LYS A 56 -6.08 14.06 21.71
N TRP A 57 -5.02 13.35 22.11
CA TRP A 57 -4.47 13.45 23.48
C TRP A 57 -3.01 13.91 23.55
N ILE A 58 -2.17 13.61 22.56
CA ILE A 58 -0.72 13.87 22.67
C ILE A 58 -0.34 15.19 22.01
N SER A 59 -0.82 15.42 20.80
CA SER A 59 -0.64 16.65 20.03
C SER A 59 -1.99 17.10 19.47
N PRO A 60 -2.86 17.66 20.33
CA PRO A 60 -4.25 17.92 19.98
C PRO A 60 -4.40 18.85 18.77
N SER A 61 -5.28 18.49 17.85
CA SER A 61 -5.70 19.31 16.71
C SER A 61 -7.20 19.57 16.76
N SER A 62 -7.61 20.81 16.56
CA SER A 62 -9.02 21.24 16.63
C SER A 62 -9.93 20.62 15.54
N ALA A 63 -9.35 19.96 14.54
CA ALA A 63 -10.10 19.31 13.46
C ALA A 63 -9.56 17.90 13.15
N SER A 64 -9.37 17.03 14.16
CA SER A 64 -8.68 15.73 14.04
C SER A 64 -9.11 14.87 12.84
N LEU A 65 -10.41 14.62 12.63
CA LEU A 65 -10.90 13.79 11.50
C LEU A 65 -10.64 14.42 10.12
N ARG A 66 -10.74 15.75 10.03
CA ARG A 66 -10.45 16.49 8.80
C ARG A 66 -8.94 16.57 8.56
N ALA A 67 -8.16 16.74 9.63
CA ALA A 67 -6.71 16.72 9.59
C ALA A 67 -6.19 15.37 9.08
N LEU A 68 -6.80 14.26 9.48
CA LEU A 68 -6.48 12.92 8.96
C LEU A 68 -6.94 12.72 7.50
N GLY A 69 -7.89 13.51 7.00
CA GLY A 69 -8.42 13.41 5.63
C GLY A 69 -9.57 12.43 5.47
N LEU A 70 -10.16 11.98 6.59
CA LEU A 70 -11.34 11.12 6.57
C LEU A 70 -12.57 11.88 6.04
N THR A 71 -12.64 13.17 6.34
CA THR A 71 -13.65 14.10 5.81
C THR A 71 -12.98 15.18 4.96
N ASN A 72 -13.64 15.57 3.86
CA ASN A 72 -13.20 16.64 2.97
C ASN A 72 -14.32 17.68 2.83
N PRO A 73 -14.04 19.00 2.88
CA PRO A 73 -15.06 20.06 2.77
C PRO A 73 -15.93 20.00 1.51
N GLY A 74 -15.39 19.56 0.37
CA GLY A 74 -16.18 19.38 -0.87
C GLY A 74 -16.64 17.95 -1.09
N GLY A 75 -16.55 17.10 -0.06
CA GLY A 75 -17.02 15.71 -0.09
C GLY A 75 -16.34 14.88 -1.19
N ILE A 76 -17.06 13.85 -1.66
CA ILE A 76 -16.56 12.90 -2.68
C ILE A 76 -16.26 13.55 -4.03
N LYS A 77 -16.93 14.66 -4.36
CA LYS A 77 -16.75 15.38 -5.63
C LYS A 77 -15.32 15.89 -5.82
N ASN A 78 -14.58 16.13 -4.73
CA ASN A 78 -13.21 16.61 -4.77
C ASN A 78 -12.17 15.51 -5.00
N TRP A 79 -12.48 14.26 -4.68
CA TRP A 79 -11.49 13.17 -4.69
C TRP A 79 -11.87 11.94 -5.52
N TRP A 80 -13.10 11.84 -6.06
CA TRP A 80 -13.55 10.66 -6.80
C TRP A 80 -12.65 10.30 -8.00
N ARG A 81 -12.10 11.28 -8.71
CA ARG A 81 -11.17 11.04 -9.84
C ARG A 81 -9.90 10.33 -9.37
N TYR A 82 -9.40 10.70 -8.19
CA TYR A 82 -8.26 10.05 -7.56
C TYR A 82 -8.63 8.68 -7.01
N ALA A 83 -9.88 8.45 -6.58
CA ALA A 83 -10.35 7.12 -6.21
C ALA A 83 -10.47 6.18 -7.41
N VAL A 84 -10.91 6.66 -8.57
CA VAL A 84 -10.87 5.87 -9.82
C VAL A 84 -9.42 5.53 -10.16
N LEU A 85 -8.51 6.50 -10.07
CA LEU A 85 -7.08 6.24 -10.24
C LEU A 85 -6.54 5.25 -9.20
N GLY A 86 -6.99 5.32 -7.95
CA GLY A 86 -6.60 4.38 -6.90
C GLY A 86 -7.15 2.97 -7.14
N CYS A 87 -8.33 2.84 -7.73
CA CYS A 87 -8.89 1.53 -8.09
C CYS A 87 -8.14 0.89 -9.27
N VAL A 88 -7.96 1.63 -10.37
CA VAL A 88 -7.40 1.10 -11.63
C VAL A 88 -5.88 1.10 -11.63
N GLY A 89 -5.26 2.09 -11.00
CA GLY A 89 -3.81 2.32 -11.02
C GLY A 89 -2.97 1.14 -10.54
N PRO A 90 -3.24 0.56 -9.35
CA PRO A 90 -2.50 -0.60 -8.85
C PRO A 90 -2.61 -1.82 -9.76
N LEU A 91 -3.81 -2.09 -10.31
CA LEU A 91 -4.03 -3.21 -11.24
C LEU A 91 -3.17 -3.06 -12.51
N LEU A 92 -3.17 -1.87 -13.11
CA LEU A 92 -2.34 -1.57 -14.27
C LEU A 92 -0.85 -1.59 -13.92
N ALA A 93 -0.46 -1.06 -12.77
CA ALA A 93 0.94 -1.07 -12.33
C ALA A 93 1.45 -2.50 -12.13
N VAL A 94 0.66 -3.40 -11.54
CA VAL A 94 1.02 -4.82 -11.42
C VAL A 94 1.12 -5.48 -12.80
N LEU A 95 0.13 -5.30 -13.69
CA LEU A 95 0.21 -5.85 -15.05
C LEU A 95 1.46 -5.39 -15.81
N LEU A 96 1.79 -4.10 -15.72
CA LEU A 96 3.01 -3.55 -16.30
C LEU A 96 4.27 -4.14 -15.64
N ALA A 97 4.27 -4.33 -14.33
CA ALA A 97 5.39 -4.95 -13.62
C ALA A 97 5.60 -6.42 -14.03
N LEU A 98 4.52 -7.18 -14.22
CA LEU A 98 4.59 -8.54 -14.75
C LEU A 98 5.12 -8.56 -16.18
N LEU A 99 4.68 -7.62 -17.03
CA LEU A 99 5.21 -7.47 -18.38
C LEU A 99 6.70 -7.14 -18.38
N VAL A 100 7.15 -6.21 -17.52
CA VAL A 100 8.58 -5.90 -17.36
C VAL A 100 9.36 -7.12 -16.89
N GLY A 101 8.85 -7.85 -15.88
CA GLY A 101 9.46 -9.10 -15.42
C GLY A 101 9.58 -10.16 -16.53
N TYR A 102 8.56 -10.27 -17.38
CA TYR A 102 8.56 -11.17 -18.53
C TYR A 102 9.62 -10.75 -19.56
N LEU A 103 9.68 -9.46 -19.92
CA LEU A 103 10.66 -8.92 -20.87
C LEU A 103 12.11 -9.06 -20.36
N LEU A 104 12.32 -8.97 -19.05
CA LEU A 104 13.62 -9.21 -18.41
C LEU A 104 13.95 -10.70 -18.22
N GLY A 105 13.02 -11.60 -18.54
CA GLY A 105 13.20 -13.05 -18.45
C GLY A 105 13.10 -13.64 -17.05
N VAL A 106 12.78 -12.82 -16.03
CA VAL A 106 12.67 -13.23 -14.61
C VAL A 106 11.28 -13.73 -14.24
N TYR A 107 10.29 -13.52 -15.10
CA TYR A 107 8.93 -14.03 -14.94
C TYR A 107 8.57 -14.96 -16.09
N LYS A 108 8.33 -16.24 -15.78
CA LYS A 108 7.81 -17.22 -16.74
C LYS A 108 6.28 -17.16 -16.71
N SER A 109 5.72 -16.63 -17.80
CA SER A 109 4.30 -16.31 -17.89
C SER A 109 3.59 -17.16 -18.92
N ASP A 110 2.34 -17.51 -18.63
CA ASP A 110 1.38 -18.05 -19.56
C ASP A 110 0.15 -17.13 -19.62
N TRP A 111 0.18 -16.18 -20.56
CA TRP A 111 -0.81 -15.10 -20.64
C TRP A 111 -2.21 -15.55 -21.10
N THR A 112 -2.30 -16.72 -21.74
CA THR A 112 -3.52 -17.18 -22.41
C THR A 112 -3.97 -18.57 -21.96
N GLY A 113 -3.03 -19.44 -21.60
CA GLY A 113 -3.31 -20.81 -21.17
C GLY A 113 -3.59 -20.92 -19.66
N PHE A 114 -3.10 -19.97 -18.86
CA PHE A 114 -3.26 -19.96 -17.40
C PHE A 114 -2.78 -21.25 -16.71
N SER A 115 -1.74 -21.89 -17.27
CA SER A 115 -1.25 -23.20 -16.81
C SER A 115 -0.84 -23.21 -15.34
N GLY A 116 -0.15 -22.18 -14.84
CA GLY A 116 0.22 -22.11 -13.42
C GLY A 116 -0.99 -21.96 -12.48
N LEU A 117 -2.05 -21.28 -12.95
CA LEU A 117 -3.30 -21.18 -12.20
C LEU A 117 -4.02 -22.54 -12.13
N VAL A 118 -4.01 -23.31 -13.22
CA VAL A 118 -4.56 -24.67 -13.26
C VAL A 118 -3.76 -25.63 -12.39
N GLU A 119 -2.42 -25.52 -12.37
CA GLU A 119 -1.57 -26.30 -11.47
C GLU A 119 -1.90 -26.04 -10.00
N GLN A 120 -2.09 -24.76 -9.63
CA GLN A 120 -2.33 -24.38 -8.24
C GLN A 120 -3.77 -24.63 -7.76
N PHE A 121 -4.78 -24.44 -8.61
CA PHE A 121 -6.19 -24.46 -8.22
C PHE A 121 -7.06 -25.45 -9.00
N GLY A 122 -6.54 -26.06 -10.06
CA GLY A 122 -7.27 -26.97 -10.94
C GLY A 122 -7.38 -28.41 -10.44
N ALA A 123 -6.61 -28.83 -9.43
CA ALA A 123 -6.67 -30.17 -8.87
C ALA A 123 -7.25 -30.15 -7.45
N THR A 124 -8.58 -30.21 -7.30
CA THR A 124 -9.21 -30.22 -5.97
C THR A 124 -9.70 -31.59 -5.48
N VAL A 125 -9.68 -32.66 -6.30
CA VAL A 125 -9.96 -34.03 -5.80
C VAL A 125 -9.24 -35.06 -6.67
N VAL A 126 -8.51 -36.00 -6.06
CA VAL A 126 -7.98 -37.19 -6.76
C VAL A 126 -9.16 -38.00 -7.29
N GLY A 127 -9.40 -37.95 -8.60
CA GLY A 127 -10.46 -38.72 -9.27
C GLY A 127 -11.59 -37.90 -9.89
N GLU A 128 -11.68 -36.59 -9.64
CA GLU A 128 -12.56 -35.69 -10.40
C GLU A 128 -11.72 -34.75 -11.27
N GLN A 129 -11.93 -34.80 -12.59
CA GLN A 129 -11.45 -33.73 -13.46
C GLN A 129 -12.34 -32.51 -13.22
N ASN A 130 -11.77 -31.44 -12.65
CA ASN A 130 -12.46 -30.15 -12.60
C ASN A 130 -12.83 -29.72 -14.04
N GLN A 131 -14.13 -29.61 -14.30
CA GLN A 131 -14.70 -29.24 -15.61
C GLN A 131 -14.57 -27.74 -15.93
N THR A 132 -14.01 -26.93 -15.03
CA THR A 132 -13.82 -25.50 -15.24
C THR A 132 -12.68 -25.24 -16.21
N SER A 133 -12.98 -24.57 -17.33
CA SER A 133 -11.95 -24.17 -18.29
C SER A 133 -10.92 -23.22 -17.63
N PRO A 134 -9.64 -23.26 -18.05
CA PRO A 134 -8.61 -22.36 -17.53
C PRO A 134 -9.01 -20.87 -17.64
N THR A 135 -9.68 -20.51 -18.74
CA THR A 135 -10.23 -19.16 -18.93
C THR A 135 -11.29 -18.81 -17.89
N ALA A 136 -12.21 -19.72 -17.56
CA ALA A 136 -13.22 -19.46 -16.55
C ALA A 136 -12.58 -19.27 -15.17
N LEU A 137 -11.60 -20.10 -14.81
CA LEU A 137 -10.84 -19.96 -13.57
C LEU A 137 -10.11 -18.61 -13.50
N ALA A 138 -9.45 -18.21 -14.59
CA ALA A 138 -8.78 -16.90 -14.68
C ALA A 138 -9.76 -15.74 -14.52
N LEU A 139 -10.92 -15.79 -15.17
CA LEU A 139 -11.97 -14.77 -15.02
C LEU A 139 -12.49 -14.69 -13.58
N THR A 140 -12.70 -15.83 -12.92
CA THR A 140 -13.09 -15.89 -11.51
C THR A 140 -12.03 -15.26 -10.62
N GLN A 141 -10.74 -15.56 -10.83
CA GLN A 141 -9.65 -14.98 -10.04
C GLN A 141 -9.50 -13.47 -10.29
N LEU A 142 -9.63 -13.01 -11.53
CA LEU A 142 -9.62 -11.57 -11.83
C LEU A 142 -10.81 -10.84 -11.20
N ALA A 143 -11.99 -11.47 -11.19
CA ALA A 143 -13.15 -10.94 -10.47
C ALA A 143 -12.91 -10.89 -8.95
N GLN A 144 -12.29 -11.92 -8.37
CA GLN A 144 -11.90 -11.94 -6.96
C GLN A 144 -10.89 -10.84 -6.64
N VAL A 145 -9.88 -10.63 -7.50
CA VAL A 145 -8.91 -9.53 -7.35
C VAL A 145 -9.65 -8.19 -7.28
N PHE A 146 -10.63 -7.95 -8.16
CA PHE A 146 -11.39 -6.71 -8.14
C PHE A 146 -12.28 -6.57 -6.90
N LEU A 147 -13.02 -7.62 -6.53
CA LEU A 147 -13.91 -7.60 -5.37
C LEU A 147 -13.14 -7.45 -4.05
N PHE A 148 -12.07 -8.22 -3.88
CA PHE A 148 -11.23 -8.15 -2.69
C PHE A 148 -10.44 -6.84 -2.62
N GLY A 149 -10.19 -6.15 -3.74
CA GLY A 149 -9.64 -4.78 -3.70
C GLY A 149 -10.49 -3.82 -2.86
N TRP A 150 -11.81 -3.92 -2.99
CA TRP A 150 -12.74 -3.15 -2.17
C TRP A 150 -12.80 -3.65 -0.72
N VAL A 151 -12.79 -4.96 -0.50
CA VAL A 151 -12.77 -5.53 0.87
C VAL A 151 -11.50 -5.09 1.62
N HIS A 152 -10.34 -5.19 0.97
CA HIS A 152 -9.05 -4.78 1.52
C HIS A 152 -8.90 -3.27 1.72
N THR A 153 -9.77 -2.46 1.12
CA THR A 153 -9.77 -1.00 1.34
C THR A 153 -10.02 -0.65 2.81
N LEU A 154 -10.80 -1.43 3.56
CA LEU A 154 -11.08 -1.14 4.97
C LEU A 154 -9.87 -1.38 5.88
N PRO A 155 -9.19 -2.56 5.86
CA PRO A 155 -7.92 -2.73 6.56
C PRO A 155 -6.87 -1.72 6.11
N ALA A 156 -6.77 -1.47 4.79
CA ALA A 156 -5.83 -0.50 4.24
C ALA A 156 -6.13 0.92 4.73
N LEU A 157 -7.39 1.32 4.90
CA LEU A 157 -7.75 2.61 5.51
C LEU A 157 -7.19 2.72 6.93
N GLY A 158 -7.18 1.61 7.68
CA GLY A 158 -6.52 1.47 8.98
C GLY A 158 -5.06 1.94 8.95
N GLU A 159 -4.31 1.49 7.96
CA GLU A 159 -2.93 1.89 7.79
C GLU A 159 -2.79 3.33 7.26
N GLU A 160 -3.55 3.65 6.21
CA GLU A 160 -3.41 4.91 5.47
C GLU A 160 -3.82 6.13 6.31
N LEU A 161 -4.76 6.00 7.24
CA LEU A 161 -5.07 7.06 8.22
C LEU A 161 -3.87 7.39 9.11
N GLY A 162 -3.07 6.38 9.48
CA GLY A 162 -1.83 6.57 10.21
C GLY A 162 -0.74 7.14 9.32
N TRP A 163 -0.33 6.38 8.30
CA TRP A 163 0.83 6.71 7.49
C TRP A 163 0.63 8.00 6.67
N ARG A 164 -0.48 8.09 5.93
CA ARG A 164 -0.74 9.21 5.01
C ARG A 164 -1.57 10.29 5.67
N GLY A 165 -2.52 9.92 6.51
CA GLY A 165 -3.39 10.85 7.24
C GLY A 165 -2.65 11.66 8.30
N TYR A 166 -1.80 11.01 9.10
CA TYR A 166 -1.03 11.65 10.16
C TYR A 166 0.45 11.86 9.79
N LEU A 167 1.21 10.77 9.61
CA LEU A 167 2.68 10.82 9.60
C LEU A 167 3.25 11.62 8.42
N THR A 168 2.75 11.38 7.19
CA THR A 168 3.14 12.16 6.00
C THR A 168 2.98 13.65 6.23
N LYS A 169 1.86 14.08 6.84
CA LYS A 169 1.62 15.50 7.14
C LYS A 169 2.53 16.03 8.23
N ALA A 170 2.73 15.27 9.31
CA ALA A 170 3.61 15.67 10.41
C ALA A 170 5.06 15.91 9.94
N LEU A 171 5.48 15.16 8.91
CA LEU A 171 6.82 15.22 8.32
C LEU A 171 6.95 16.16 7.11
N LEU A 172 5.87 16.80 6.63
CA LEU A 172 5.93 17.81 5.57
C LEU A 172 6.92 18.98 5.82
N PRO A 173 7.27 19.38 7.06
CA PRO A 173 8.34 20.35 7.29
C PRO A 173 9.72 19.93 6.75
N LEU A 174 9.95 18.65 6.44
CA LEU A 174 11.15 18.17 5.73
C LEU A 174 11.08 18.38 4.21
N GLY A 175 9.99 18.94 3.70
CA GLY A 175 9.61 18.88 2.29
C GLY A 175 8.96 17.56 1.93
N GLN A 176 8.31 17.50 0.76
CA GLN A 176 7.64 16.29 0.29
C GLN A 176 8.59 15.10 0.11
N PRO A 177 9.80 15.23 -0.50
CA PRO A 177 10.72 14.10 -0.62
C PRO A 177 11.16 13.54 0.74
N GLY A 178 11.51 14.41 1.69
CA GLY A 178 11.92 14.00 3.04
C GLY A 178 10.78 13.34 3.82
N SER A 179 9.56 13.86 3.68
CA SER A 179 8.36 13.25 4.26
C SER A 179 8.12 11.85 3.69
N PHE A 180 8.09 11.69 2.37
CA PHE A 180 7.77 10.42 1.71
C PHE A 180 8.83 9.34 1.94
N LEU A 181 10.10 9.73 1.93
CA LEU A 181 11.20 8.81 2.24
C LEU A 181 11.07 8.30 3.68
N THR A 182 10.89 9.21 4.63
CA THR A 182 10.82 8.86 6.05
C THR A 182 9.59 8.02 6.36
N THR A 183 8.41 8.37 5.82
CA THR A 183 7.20 7.56 6.01
C THR A 183 7.33 6.19 5.37
N GLY A 184 7.92 6.09 4.17
CA GLY A 184 8.16 4.82 3.49
C GLY A 184 9.09 3.90 4.26
N VAL A 185 10.20 4.43 4.80
CA VAL A 185 11.14 3.66 5.63
C VAL A 185 10.46 3.18 6.92
N LEU A 186 9.73 4.06 7.61
CA LEU A 186 9.00 3.69 8.83
C LEU A 186 7.85 2.73 8.54
N TRP A 187 7.23 2.78 7.37
CA TRP A 187 6.23 1.79 6.98
C TRP A 187 6.89 0.43 6.67
N GLY A 188 8.03 0.42 5.98
CA GLY A 188 8.78 -0.81 5.71
C GLY A 188 9.26 -1.50 7.00
N LEU A 189 9.83 -0.75 7.94
CA LEU A 189 10.29 -1.27 9.23
C LEU A 189 9.14 -1.77 10.13
N TRP A 190 7.93 -1.25 9.96
CA TRP A 190 6.77 -1.71 10.72
C TRP A 190 6.42 -3.18 10.43
N HIS A 191 6.78 -3.69 9.25
CA HIS A 191 6.60 -5.09 8.87
C HIS A 191 7.63 -6.05 9.51
N ALA A 192 8.55 -5.56 10.34
CA ALA A 192 9.66 -6.36 10.87
C ALA A 192 9.26 -7.75 11.42
N PRO A 193 8.27 -7.89 12.32
CA PRO A 193 7.96 -9.19 12.91
C PRO A 193 7.50 -10.23 11.88
N ILE A 194 6.79 -9.79 10.85
CA ILE A 194 6.26 -10.71 9.83
C ILE A 194 7.29 -10.98 8.74
N LEU A 195 8.14 -10.00 8.41
CA LEU A 195 9.27 -10.20 7.51
C LEU A 195 10.25 -11.24 8.04
N LEU A 196 10.52 -11.23 9.34
CA LEU A 196 11.40 -12.22 9.96
C LEU A 196 10.82 -13.64 9.89
N LEU A 197 9.50 -13.77 9.76
CA LEU A 197 8.79 -15.04 9.53
C LEU A 197 8.67 -15.41 8.03
N GLY A 198 9.30 -14.63 7.14
CA GLY A 198 9.31 -14.88 5.69
C GLY A 198 8.16 -14.24 4.91
N TYR A 199 7.42 -13.30 5.51
CA TYR A 199 6.30 -12.62 4.84
C TYR A 199 6.77 -11.93 3.55
N ASN A 200 6.09 -12.20 2.44
CA ASN A 200 6.42 -11.81 1.06
C ASN A 200 7.76 -12.31 0.51
N TYR A 201 8.78 -12.56 1.32
CA TYR A 201 10.12 -12.92 0.89
C TYR A 201 10.67 -14.15 1.63
N PRO A 202 10.06 -15.35 1.43
CA PRO A 202 10.42 -16.56 2.17
C PRO A 202 11.78 -17.16 1.76
N THR A 203 12.30 -16.80 0.59
CA THR A 203 13.47 -17.44 -0.05
C THR A 203 14.76 -16.62 0.02
N VAL A 204 14.69 -15.36 0.45
CA VAL A 204 15.86 -14.45 0.44
C VAL A 204 16.42 -14.25 1.86
N PRO A 205 17.71 -13.87 1.98
CA PRO A 205 18.28 -13.55 3.28
C PRO A 205 17.53 -12.41 3.98
N ILE A 206 17.40 -12.50 5.29
CA ILE A 206 16.55 -11.60 6.08
C ILE A 206 16.86 -10.12 5.87
N VAL A 207 18.14 -9.76 5.75
CA VAL A 207 18.60 -8.39 5.49
C VAL A 207 18.09 -7.91 4.13
N VAL A 208 18.08 -8.79 3.13
CA VAL A 208 17.55 -8.49 1.80
C VAL A 208 16.03 -8.26 1.90
N SER A 209 15.29 -9.09 2.65
CA SER A 209 13.84 -8.91 2.86
C SER A 209 13.50 -7.52 3.41
N PHE A 210 14.28 -7.01 4.37
CA PHE A 210 14.12 -5.65 4.89
C PHE A 210 14.40 -4.56 3.86
N LEU A 211 15.48 -4.70 3.08
CA LEU A 211 15.80 -3.76 2.01
C LEU A 211 14.70 -3.74 0.95
N MET A 212 14.21 -4.90 0.53
CA MET A 212 13.17 -5.02 -0.49
C MET A 212 11.85 -4.42 -0.01
N MET A 213 11.42 -4.77 1.21
CA MET A 213 10.21 -4.16 1.80
C MET A 213 10.38 -2.65 1.97
N GLY A 214 11.55 -2.17 2.42
CA GLY A 214 11.83 -0.75 2.55
C GLY A 214 11.75 -0.01 1.21
N CYS A 215 12.39 -0.53 0.17
CA CYS A 215 12.32 0.03 -1.19
C CYS A 215 10.90 0.06 -1.72
N PHE A 216 10.17 -1.04 -1.61
CA PHE A 216 8.76 -1.13 -1.98
C PHE A 216 7.92 -0.08 -1.24
N CYS A 217 8.02 -0.01 0.09
CA CYS A 217 7.27 0.93 0.91
C CYS A 217 7.60 2.40 0.62
N VAL A 218 8.85 2.73 0.26
CA VAL A 218 9.23 4.09 -0.16
C VAL A 218 8.61 4.45 -1.51
N LEU A 219 8.71 3.56 -2.50
CA LEU A 219 8.20 3.81 -3.85
C LEU A 219 6.67 3.87 -3.86
N VAL A 220 6.00 2.86 -3.31
CA VAL A 220 4.53 2.83 -3.19
C VAL A 220 4.05 3.92 -2.23
N GLY A 221 4.72 4.10 -1.09
CA GLY A 221 4.37 5.14 -0.11
C GLY A 221 4.47 6.55 -0.69
N THR A 222 5.36 6.79 -1.65
CA THR A 222 5.43 8.05 -2.40
C THR A 222 4.17 8.27 -3.24
N LEU A 223 3.73 7.27 -4.02
CA LEU A 223 2.51 7.36 -4.84
C LEU A 223 1.25 7.51 -3.99
N LEU A 224 1.16 6.77 -2.87
CA LEU A 224 0.03 6.85 -1.94
C LEU A 224 0.02 8.18 -1.18
N SER A 225 1.19 8.70 -0.80
CA SER A 225 1.32 10.05 -0.22
C SER A 225 0.94 11.13 -1.23
N TRP A 226 1.32 10.98 -2.51
CA TRP A 226 0.88 11.87 -3.57
C TRP A 226 -0.65 11.85 -3.73
N LEU A 227 -1.30 10.68 -3.78
CA LEU A 227 -2.76 10.57 -3.80
C LEU A 227 -3.40 11.28 -2.62
N ARG A 228 -2.85 11.10 -1.40
CA ARG A 228 -3.32 11.79 -0.20
C ARG A 228 -3.23 13.30 -0.33
N LEU A 229 -2.11 13.83 -0.78
CA LEU A 229 -1.91 15.29 -0.86
C LEU A 229 -2.69 15.92 -2.02
N ALA A 230 -2.73 15.27 -3.18
CA ALA A 230 -3.37 15.79 -4.39
C ALA A 230 -4.91 15.77 -4.32
N SER A 231 -5.49 14.84 -3.56
CA SER A 231 -6.94 14.72 -3.37
C SER A 231 -7.47 15.40 -2.09
N ASP A 232 -6.56 15.81 -1.21
CA ASP A 232 -6.84 16.15 0.18
C ASP A 232 -7.80 15.17 0.90
N SER A 233 -7.66 13.88 0.61
CA SER A 233 -8.43 12.81 1.26
C SER A 233 -7.59 11.56 1.40
N VAL A 234 -7.84 10.78 2.47
CA VAL A 234 -7.17 9.49 2.68
C VAL A 234 -7.79 8.38 1.81
N TRP A 235 -9.05 8.53 1.40
CA TRP A 235 -9.79 7.49 0.69
C TRP A 235 -9.12 7.02 -0.60
N PRO A 236 -8.62 7.90 -1.49
CA PRO A 236 -7.89 7.46 -2.68
C PRO A 236 -6.66 6.61 -2.38
N ALA A 237 -5.92 6.94 -1.31
CA ALA A 237 -4.75 6.18 -0.89
C ALA A 237 -5.16 4.81 -0.31
N ALA A 238 -6.22 4.77 0.51
CA ALA A 238 -6.77 3.53 1.06
C ALA A 238 -7.32 2.59 -0.02
N ILE A 239 -8.03 3.12 -1.01
CA ILE A 239 -8.52 2.35 -2.16
C ILE A 239 -7.33 1.79 -2.95
N ALA A 240 -6.33 2.64 -3.24
CA ALA A 240 -5.13 2.20 -3.96
C ALA A 240 -4.36 1.11 -3.22
N HIS A 241 -4.22 1.22 -1.90
CA HIS A 241 -3.57 0.21 -1.09
C HIS A 241 -4.41 -1.08 -1.01
N GLY A 242 -5.74 -1.00 -0.86
CA GLY A 242 -6.61 -2.18 -0.90
C GLY A 242 -6.51 -2.96 -2.22
N PHE A 243 -6.55 -2.23 -3.34
CA PHE A 243 -6.35 -2.82 -4.67
C PHE A 243 -4.93 -3.34 -4.88
N LEU A 244 -3.91 -2.70 -4.32
CA LEU A 244 -2.54 -3.20 -4.35
C LEU A 244 -2.41 -4.56 -3.64
N ASN A 245 -3.00 -4.69 -2.44
CA ASN A 245 -2.98 -5.95 -1.69
C ASN A 245 -3.69 -7.07 -2.45
N SER A 246 -4.81 -6.75 -3.09
CA SER A 246 -5.54 -7.73 -3.91
C SER A 246 -4.82 -8.09 -5.19
N ALA A 247 -4.20 -7.11 -5.86
CA ALA A 247 -3.48 -7.30 -7.12
C ALA A 247 -2.21 -8.16 -6.96
N GLY A 248 -1.70 -8.34 -5.74
CA GLY A 248 -0.53 -9.20 -5.47
C GLY A 248 -0.70 -10.64 -5.98
N THR A 249 -1.92 -11.17 -6.03
CA THR A 249 -2.19 -12.52 -6.53
C THR A 249 -2.17 -12.62 -8.06
N MET A 250 -2.17 -11.50 -8.79
CA MET A 250 -2.20 -11.51 -10.26
C MET A 250 -0.95 -12.15 -10.88
N ALA A 251 0.19 -12.12 -10.18
CA ALA A 251 1.39 -12.80 -10.63
C ALA A 251 1.20 -14.32 -10.75
N VAL A 252 0.35 -14.91 -9.92
CA VAL A 252 0.02 -16.34 -10.02
C VAL A 252 -0.91 -16.62 -11.19
N ILE A 253 -1.91 -15.74 -11.41
CA ILE A 253 -2.92 -15.91 -12.48
C ILE A 253 -2.27 -16.11 -13.85
N PHE A 254 -1.24 -15.32 -14.16
CA PHE A 254 -0.57 -15.36 -15.47
C PHE A 254 0.74 -16.17 -15.45
N SER A 255 1.01 -16.94 -14.40
CA SER A 255 2.25 -17.72 -14.28
C SER A 255 2.21 -18.97 -15.16
N GLN A 256 3.38 -19.39 -15.63
CA GLN A 256 3.55 -20.66 -16.33
C GLN A 256 3.68 -21.81 -15.32
N ALA A 257 3.03 -22.95 -15.59
CA ALA A 257 3.16 -24.14 -14.74
C ALA A 257 4.62 -24.61 -14.60
N GLY A 258 4.97 -25.12 -13.43
CA GLY A 258 6.32 -25.57 -13.08
C GLY A 258 7.32 -24.43 -12.78
N HIS A 259 6.89 -23.17 -12.81
CA HIS A 259 7.72 -22.00 -12.52
C HIS A 259 7.10 -21.15 -11.40
N PRO A 260 7.43 -21.41 -10.13
CA PRO A 260 6.88 -20.65 -9.01
C PRO A 260 7.25 -19.16 -9.10
N VAL A 261 6.31 -18.30 -8.69
CA VAL A 261 6.52 -16.85 -8.67
C VAL A 261 7.46 -16.49 -7.53
N ASP A 262 8.60 -15.89 -7.87
CA ASP A 262 9.51 -15.29 -6.90
C ASP A 262 9.17 -13.80 -6.70
N ASN A 263 8.59 -13.47 -5.54
CA ASN A 263 8.26 -12.10 -5.16
C ASN A 263 9.48 -11.18 -5.03
N ALA A 264 10.70 -11.72 -4.89
CA ALA A 264 11.89 -10.89 -4.93
C ALA A 264 12.17 -10.37 -6.34
N SER A 265 11.80 -11.13 -7.36
CA SER A 265 12.10 -10.78 -8.75
C SER A 265 10.90 -10.21 -9.49
N VAL A 266 9.67 -10.61 -9.15
CA VAL A 266 8.45 -10.40 -9.95
C VAL A 266 7.44 -9.51 -9.22
N GLY A 267 6.63 -8.77 -10.00
CA GLY A 267 5.57 -7.91 -9.47
C GLY A 267 6.11 -6.66 -8.80
N LEU A 268 5.23 -5.91 -8.12
CA LEU A 268 5.61 -4.63 -7.51
C LEU A 268 6.49 -4.77 -6.26
N LEU A 269 6.41 -5.93 -5.58
CA LEU A 269 7.30 -6.27 -4.47
C LEU A 269 8.74 -6.52 -4.98
N GLY A 270 8.86 -7.17 -6.13
CA GLY A 270 10.14 -7.50 -6.72
C GLY A 270 10.83 -6.34 -7.41
N TRP A 271 12.15 -6.45 -7.56
CA TRP A 271 12.98 -5.39 -8.13
C TRP A 271 12.60 -5.03 -9.57
N SER A 272 12.04 -5.97 -10.35
CA SER A 272 11.60 -5.68 -11.73
C SER A 272 10.43 -4.71 -11.78
N GLY A 273 9.48 -4.80 -10.82
CA GLY A 273 8.35 -3.89 -10.73
C GLY A 273 8.72 -2.50 -10.20
N TRP A 274 9.85 -2.37 -9.50
CA TRP A 274 10.34 -1.06 -9.05
C TRP A 274 10.63 -0.13 -10.23
N ILE A 275 11.01 -0.67 -11.39
CA ILE A 275 11.17 0.10 -12.63
C ILE A 275 9.85 0.81 -12.96
N VAL A 276 8.72 0.11 -12.89
CA VAL A 276 7.40 0.69 -13.14
C VAL A 276 7.07 1.76 -12.11
N LEU A 277 7.29 1.49 -10.82
CA LEU A 277 7.02 2.48 -9.76
C LEU A 277 7.87 3.75 -9.92
N ILE A 278 9.16 3.61 -10.22
CA ILE A 278 10.07 4.73 -10.49
C ILE A 278 9.58 5.53 -11.70
N LEU A 279 9.22 4.86 -12.79
CA LEU A 279 8.70 5.52 -13.99
C LEU A 279 7.40 6.28 -13.69
N LEU A 280 6.48 5.72 -12.90
CA LEU A 280 5.25 6.42 -12.49
C LEU A 280 5.57 7.68 -11.67
N ILE A 281 6.50 7.60 -10.73
CA ILE A 281 6.95 8.76 -9.94
C ILE A 281 7.58 9.82 -10.86
N LEU A 282 8.46 9.41 -11.77
CA LEU A 282 9.10 10.32 -12.74
C LEU A 282 8.06 10.98 -13.64
N VAL A 283 7.06 10.24 -14.12
CA VAL A 283 5.96 10.81 -14.91
C VAL A 283 5.23 11.88 -14.11
N LEU A 284 4.89 11.64 -12.83
CA LEU A 284 4.25 12.65 -11.97
C LEU A 284 5.10 13.91 -11.82
N ILE A 285 6.43 13.77 -11.73
CA ILE A 285 7.37 14.90 -11.67
C ILE A 285 7.37 15.65 -13.01
N MET A 286 7.51 14.94 -14.13
CA MET A 286 7.58 15.53 -15.48
C MET A 286 6.31 16.31 -15.84
N ILE A 287 5.13 15.82 -15.45
CA ILE A 287 3.86 16.53 -15.69
C ILE A 287 3.54 17.60 -14.63
N GLY A 288 4.48 17.87 -13.71
CA GLY A 288 4.34 18.90 -12.68
C GLY A 288 3.26 18.61 -11.62
N ARG A 289 2.90 17.34 -11.44
CA ARG A 289 1.94 16.88 -10.42
C ARG A 289 2.60 16.50 -9.10
N LEU A 290 3.93 16.38 -9.09
CA LEU A 290 4.75 16.22 -7.91
C LEU A 290 5.96 17.17 -7.99
N PRO A 291 6.29 17.96 -6.94
CA PRO A 291 5.60 18.08 -5.65
C PRO A 291 4.19 18.70 -5.76
N VAL A 292 3.28 18.30 -4.87
CA VAL A 292 1.92 18.85 -4.80
C VAL A 292 1.98 20.28 -4.26
N ARG A 293 1.44 21.25 -4.99
CA ARG A 293 1.44 22.66 -4.57
C ARG A 293 0.26 22.94 -3.65
N PHE A 294 0.53 23.50 -2.48
CA PHE A 294 -0.52 23.95 -1.55
C PHE A 294 -0.87 25.42 -1.81
N GLU A 295 -2.18 25.74 -1.78
CA GLU A 295 -2.61 27.13 -1.75
C GLU A 295 -2.41 27.69 -0.34
N ILE A 296 -1.56 28.71 -0.21
CA ILE A 296 -1.43 29.48 1.03
C ILE A 296 -2.45 30.61 0.95
N THR A 297 -3.51 30.51 1.74
CA THR A 297 -4.37 31.66 2.05
C THR A 297 -3.66 32.50 3.08
N ARG A 298 -3.03 33.60 2.67
CA ARG A 298 -2.57 34.61 3.63
C ARG A 298 -3.78 35.49 3.99
N GLN A 299 -4.03 35.67 5.28
CA GLN A 299 -4.90 36.76 5.70
C GLN A 299 -4.26 38.07 5.22
N GLY A 300 -5.03 38.84 4.44
CA GLY A 300 -4.64 40.18 4.04
C GLY A 300 -4.48 41.08 5.26
N ILE A 301 -3.78 42.20 5.06
CA ILE A 301 -3.50 43.19 6.10
C ILE A 301 -4.83 43.78 6.66
N SER A 302 -5.92 43.71 5.89
CA SER A 302 -7.28 44.06 6.31
C SER A 302 -8.14 42.82 6.61
N LYS A 303 -8.94 42.88 7.69
CA LYS A 303 -9.98 41.88 7.97
C LYS A 303 -10.89 41.73 6.76
N GLY A 304 -10.96 40.52 6.19
CA GLY A 304 -11.88 40.17 5.09
C GLY A 304 -11.27 40.04 3.70
N VAL A 305 -9.97 40.34 3.50
CA VAL A 305 -9.30 40.14 2.21
C VAL A 305 -8.39 38.91 2.27
N GLU A 306 -8.72 37.86 1.52
CA GLU A 306 -7.85 36.68 1.37
C GLU A 306 -6.94 36.86 0.15
N ARG A 307 -5.61 36.75 0.34
CA ARG A 307 -4.67 36.71 -0.78
C ARG A 307 -4.21 35.26 -0.98
N ARG A 308 -4.63 34.64 -2.08
CA ARG A 308 -4.22 33.29 -2.46
C ARG A 308 -2.87 33.36 -3.18
N SER A 309 -1.88 32.62 -2.70
CA SER A 309 -0.60 32.43 -3.38
C SER A 309 -0.19 30.96 -3.35
N ARG A 310 0.40 30.45 -4.44
CA ARG A 310 0.90 29.07 -4.53
C ARG A 310 2.35 29.04 -4.05
N LYS A 311 2.68 28.14 -3.12
CA LYS A 311 4.08 27.83 -2.76
C LYS A 311 4.40 26.41 -3.20
N ALA A 312 5.58 26.23 -3.78
CA ALA A 312 6.13 24.92 -4.13
C ALA A 312 6.58 24.17 -2.87
#